data_AF-A0A241XR68-F1
#
_entry.id   AF-A0A241XR68-F1
#
_cell.length_a   1.000
_cell.length_b   1.000
_cell.length_c   1.000
_cell.angle_alpha   90.00
_cell.angle_beta   90.00
_cell.angle_gamma   90.00
#
_symmetry.space_group_name_H-M   'P 1'
#
loop_
_entity.id
_entity.type
_entity.pdbx_description
1 polymer ?
#
loop_
_entity_poly.entity_id
_entity_poly.type
_entity_poly.pdbx_seq_one_letter_code
_entity_poly.pdbx_strand_id
1 'polypeptide(L)'
;MREVLNPIALRALAAARASMPQRPIYRSRTADKFVIRASTELLKAMTELGKVQGRSANSEIICAVLESLEGRRKANVTRKVYVAYLGEEMVAHLMGDVAFFSEDHIRGEAKSVIRLPDGIRGAVAREVDRQRSEGGELRSMQLWVLDALVWWINTQRANYAMLGACVSMDAEESAESEGLFP
;
A
#
# COMPACT_ATOMS: atom_id res chain seq x y z
N MET A 1 4.75 37.36 -17.94
CA MET A 1 5.30 37.03 -16.62
C MET A 1 5.77 35.58 -16.66
N ARG A 2 7.07 35.30 -16.50
CA ARG A 2 7.56 33.93 -16.27
C ARG A 2 7.31 33.62 -14.80
N GLU A 3 6.38 32.73 -14.50
CA GLU A 3 6.27 32.17 -13.16
C GLU A 3 7.60 31.49 -12.81
N VAL A 4 8.34 32.09 -11.88
CA VAL A 4 9.51 31.45 -11.30
C VAL A 4 8.97 30.38 -10.35
N LEU A 5 8.76 29.19 -10.89
CA LEU A 5 8.36 28.03 -10.09
C LEU A 5 9.48 27.71 -9.10
N ASN A 6 9.12 27.57 -7.82
CA ASN A 6 10.04 27.13 -6.76
C ASN A 6 10.74 25.82 -7.19
N PRO A 7 12.03 25.61 -6.83
CA PRO A 7 12.76 24.35 -7.07
C PRO A 7 12.00 23.06 -6.75
N ILE A 8 11.08 23.07 -5.78
CA ILE A 8 10.20 21.92 -5.46
C ILE A 8 9.19 21.69 -6.59
N ALA A 9 8.52 22.74 -7.06
CA ALA A 9 7.56 22.65 -8.17
C ALA A 9 8.23 22.22 -9.48
N LEU A 10 9.44 22.72 -9.75
CA LEU A 10 10.22 22.27 -10.91
C LEU A 10 10.56 20.78 -10.85
N ARG A 11 10.93 20.26 -9.67
CA ARG A 11 11.18 18.82 -9.47
C ARG A 11 9.91 17.98 -9.64
N ALA A 12 8.78 18.45 -9.13
CA ALA A 12 7.49 17.77 -9.30
C ALA A 12 7.08 17.69 -10.78
N LEU A 13 7.24 18.78 -11.53
CA LEU A 13 6.96 18.81 -12.97
C LEU A 13 7.91 17.90 -13.77
N ALA A 14 9.20 17.86 -13.40
CA ALA A 14 10.14 16.94 -14.01
C ALA A 14 9.76 15.47 -13.74
N ALA A 15 9.32 15.15 -12.53
CA ALA A 15 8.85 13.81 -12.18
C ALA A 15 7.59 13.40 -12.96
N ALA A 16 6.64 14.32 -13.17
CA ALA A 16 5.44 14.07 -13.97
C ALA A 16 5.74 13.79 -15.45
N ARG A 17 6.86 14.30 -15.97
CA ARG A 17 7.33 14.06 -17.34
C ARG A 17 8.14 12.76 -17.47
N ALA A 18 8.60 12.19 -16.35
CA ALA A 18 9.25 10.89 -16.38
C ALA A 18 8.24 9.81 -16.78
N SER A 19 8.68 8.83 -17.56
CA SER A 19 7.84 7.66 -17.85
C SER A 19 7.50 6.94 -16.54
N MET A 20 6.29 6.37 -16.48
CA MET A 20 5.91 5.55 -15.32
C MET A 20 6.97 4.47 -15.11
N PRO A 21 7.46 4.29 -13.86
CA PRO A 21 8.44 3.26 -13.55
C PRO A 21 7.91 1.91 -14.04
N GLN A 22 8.62 1.30 -14.98
CA GLN A 22 8.24 -0.03 -15.43
C GLN A 22 8.48 -1.01 -14.29
N ARG A 23 7.51 -1.91 -14.09
CA ARG A 23 7.66 -2.97 -13.10
C ARG A 23 8.88 -3.81 -13.48
N PRO A 24 9.82 -4.05 -12.55
CA PRO A 24 10.97 -4.90 -12.86
C PRO A 24 10.48 -6.29 -13.30
N ILE A 25 10.86 -6.72 -14.50
CA ILE A 25 10.64 -8.09 -14.97
C ILE A 25 11.74 -8.94 -14.36
N TYR A 26 11.38 -9.78 -13.39
CA TYR A 26 12.35 -10.58 -12.65
C TYR A 26 12.27 -12.06 -13.04
N ARG A 27 13.42 -12.71 -13.24
CA ARG A 27 13.49 -14.16 -13.47
C ARG A 27 13.22 -14.90 -12.17
N SER A 28 12.00 -15.42 -12.03
CA SER A 28 11.59 -16.13 -10.82
C SER A 28 12.54 -17.26 -10.40
N ARG A 29 13.18 -17.95 -11.37
CA ARG A 29 14.04 -19.12 -11.11
C ARG A 29 15.29 -18.83 -10.28
N THR A 30 15.84 -17.62 -10.36
CA THR A 30 17.07 -17.21 -9.66
C THR A 30 16.80 -16.32 -8.44
N ALA A 31 15.55 -15.91 -8.22
CA ALA A 31 15.16 -15.03 -7.13
C ALA A 31 15.38 -15.68 -5.76
N ASP A 32 15.80 -14.86 -4.79
CA ASP A 32 15.95 -15.28 -3.41
C ASP A 32 14.59 -15.66 -2.82
N LYS A 33 14.53 -16.81 -2.15
CA LYS A 33 13.30 -17.35 -1.59
C LYS A 33 13.19 -16.97 -0.12
N PHE A 34 12.04 -16.46 0.26
CA PHE A 34 11.70 -16.20 1.65
C PHE A 34 10.43 -16.95 2.02
N VAL A 35 10.48 -17.69 3.13
CA VAL A 35 9.33 -18.45 3.63
C VAL A 35 8.60 -17.60 4.65
N ILE A 36 7.37 -17.22 4.32
CA ILE A 36 6.45 -16.56 5.23
C ILE A 36 5.67 -17.62 5.99
N ARG A 37 5.65 -17.51 7.32
CA ARG A 37 4.77 -18.25 8.24
C ARG A 37 3.73 -17.30 8.84
N ALA A 38 2.48 -17.50 8.49
CA ALA A 38 1.38 -16.61 8.80
C ALA A 38 0.11 -17.41 9.12
N SER A 39 -0.92 -16.73 9.61
CA SER A 39 -2.26 -17.30 9.65
C SER A 39 -2.80 -17.53 8.24
N THR A 40 -3.69 -18.51 8.11
CA THR A 40 -4.32 -18.84 6.82
C THR A 40 -5.13 -17.65 6.30
N GLU A 41 -5.76 -16.92 7.21
CA GLU A 41 -6.58 -15.74 6.97
C GLU A 41 -5.77 -14.61 6.33
N LEU A 42 -4.55 -14.35 6.84
CA LEU A 42 -3.67 -13.33 6.28
C LEU A 42 -3.21 -13.68 4.86
N LEU A 43 -2.81 -14.94 4.64
CA LEU A 43 -2.39 -15.38 3.30
C LEU A 43 -3.57 -15.38 2.31
N LYS A 44 -4.77 -15.76 2.77
CA LYS A 44 -5.99 -15.70 1.98
C LYS A 44 -6.34 -14.25 1.63
N ALA A 45 -6.30 -13.33 2.59
CA ALA A 45 -6.57 -11.91 2.37
C ALA A 45 -5.61 -11.30 1.33
N MET A 46 -4.32 -11.61 1.40
CA MET A 46 -3.35 -11.19 0.39
C MET A 46 -3.64 -11.78 -1.00
N THR A 47 -4.11 -13.02 -1.05
CA THR A 47 -4.48 -13.67 -2.32
C THR A 47 -5.69 -13.03 -2.95
N GLU A 48 -6.75 -12.75 -2.17
CA GLU A 48 -7.95 -12.08 -2.66
C GLU A 48 -7.64 -10.64 -3.10
N LEU A 49 -6.83 -9.91 -2.33
CA LEU A 49 -6.37 -8.58 -2.71
C LEU A 49 -5.59 -8.61 -4.04
N GLY A 50 -4.71 -9.60 -4.21
CA GLY A 50 -4.01 -9.81 -5.47
C GLY A 50 -4.97 -9.99 -6.65
N LYS A 51 -6.02 -10.81 -6.50
CA LYS A 51 -7.02 -11.02 -7.55
C LYS A 51 -7.72 -9.72 -7.96
N VAL A 52 -8.16 -8.92 -6.98
CA VAL A 52 -8.79 -7.61 -7.24
C VAL A 52 -7.86 -6.68 -8.03
N GLN A 53 -6.56 -6.75 -7.75
CA GLN A 53 -5.53 -5.94 -8.40
C GLN A 53 -4.99 -6.55 -9.71
N GLY A 54 -5.51 -7.70 -10.16
CA GLY A 54 -5.01 -8.43 -11.34
C GLY A 54 -3.59 -8.98 -11.16
N ARG A 55 -3.22 -9.37 -9.95
CA ARG A 55 -1.87 -9.80 -9.55
C ARG A 55 -1.89 -11.17 -8.89
N SER A 56 -0.77 -11.90 -9.03
CA SER A 56 -0.54 -13.12 -8.24
C SER A 56 -0.33 -12.79 -6.77
N ALA A 57 -0.59 -13.74 -5.87
CA ALA A 57 -0.34 -13.57 -4.43
C ALA A 57 1.14 -13.21 -4.14
N ASN A 58 2.09 -13.83 -4.84
CA ASN A 58 3.51 -13.45 -4.72
C ASN A 58 3.72 -11.99 -5.12
N SER A 59 3.21 -11.58 -6.28
CA SER A 59 3.34 -10.22 -6.78
C SER A 59 2.74 -9.18 -5.83
N GLU A 60 1.64 -9.51 -5.17
CA GLU A 60 0.97 -8.62 -4.23
C GLU A 60 1.72 -8.51 -2.90
N ILE A 61 2.24 -9.63 -2.38
CA ILE A 61 3.13 -9.63 -1.22
C ILE A 61 4.40 -8.81 -1.49
N ILE A 62 4.99 -8.92 -2.68
CA ILE A 62 6.14 -8.10 -3.05
C ILE A 62 5.79 -6.61 -3.07
N CYS A 63 4.60 -6.23 -3.56
CA CYS A 63 4.16 -4.83 -3.49
C CYS A 63 4.05 -4.32 -2.05
N ALA A 64 3.46 -5.10 -1.14
CA ALA A 64 3.36 -4.76 0.27
C ALA A 64 4.73 -4.51 0.93
N VAL A 65 5.70 -5.39 0.63
CA VAL A 65 7.08 -5.28 1.13
C VAL A 65 7.78 -4.05 0.58
N LEU A 66 7.71 -3.81 -0.74
CA LEU A 66 8.37 -2.67 -1.38
C LEU A 66 7.80 -1.33 -0.89
N GLU A 67 6.49 -1.20 -0.83
CA GLU A 67 5.85 0.03 -0.35
C GLU A 67 6.20 0.30 1.13
N SER A 68 6.28 -0.75 1.95
CA SER A 68 6.73 -0.62 3.35
C SER A 68 8.20 -0.20 3.45
N LEU A 69 9.08 -0.73 2.60
CA LEU A 69 10.50 -0.31 2.53
C LEU A 69 10.67 1.14 2.07
N GLU A 70 9.80 1.62 1.18
CA GLU A 70 9.78 3.02 0.74
C GLU A 70 9.22 3.98 1.81
N GLY A 71 8.89 3.45 3.00
CA GLY A 71 8.37 4.22 4.12
C GLY A 71 6.91 4.62 3.93
N ARG A 72 6.14 3.86 3.12
CA ARG A 72 4.69 4.04 2.96
C ARG A 72 4.32 5.42 2.41
N ARG A 73 5.27 6.09 1.74
CA ARG A 73 5.17 7.51 1.37
C ARG A 73 4.03 7.75 0.40
N LYS A 74 3.90 6.91 -0.63
CA LYS A 74 2.85 7.07 -1.64
C LYS A 74 1.49 6.84 -1.01
N ALA A 75 1.31 5.78 -0.23
CA ALA A 75 0.08 5.54 0.53
C ALA A 75 -0.31 6.73 1.43
N ASN A 76 0.65 7.31 2.16
CA ASN A 76 0.40 8.48 3.02
C ASN A 76 0.00 9.72 2.22
N VAL A 77 0.63 9.97 1.07
CA VAL A 77 0.25 11.09 0.18
C VAL A 77 -1.13 10.86 -0.42
N THR A 78 -1.42 9.65 -0.91
CA THR A 78 -2.74 9.29 -1.45
C THR A 78 -3.84 9.51 -0.42
N ARG A 79 -3.63 9.10 0.84
CA ARG A 79 -4.59 9.37 1.91
C ARG A 79 -4.81 10.86 2.14
N LYS A 80 -3.76 11.67 2.13
CA LYS A 80 -3.89 13.14 2.27
C LYS A 80 -4.70 13.76 1.14
N VAL A 81 -4.56 13.25 -0.09
CA VAL A 81 -5.38 13.70 -1.23
C VAL A 81 -6.84 13.37 -1.01
N TYR A 82 -7.18 12.15 -0.57
CA TYR A 82 -8.57 11.80 -0.27
C TYR A 82 -9.16 12.63 0.87
N VAL A 83 -8.42 12.82 1.96
CA VAL A 83 -8.87 13.66 3.08
C VAL A 83 -9.11 15.10 2.64
N ALA A 84 -8.24 15.65 1.78
CA ALA A 84 -8.41 17.00 1.26
C ALA A 84 -9.66 17.16 0.38
N TYR A 85 -10.08 16.10 -0.31
CA TYR A 85 -11.27 16.12 -1.17
C TYR A 85 -12.56 15.83 -0.38
N LEU A 86 -12.57 14.80 0.48
CA LEU A 86 -13.76 14.35 1.22
C LEU A 86 -14.02 15.14 2.51
N GLY A 87 -13.00 15.77 3.08
CA GLY A 87 -13.05 16.37 4.42
C GLY A 87 -12.79 15.35 5.54
N GLU A 88 -12.30 15.84 6.68
CA GLU A 88 -11.88 14.99 7.82
C GLU A 88 -13.04 14.22 8.45
N GLU A 89 -14.22 14.84 8.56
CA GLU A 89 -15.39 14.24 9.21
C GLU A 89 -15.95 13.05 8.42
N MET A 90 -16.07 13.20 7.10
CA MET A 90 -16.51 12.13 6.19
C MET A 90 -15.52 10.96 6.23
N VAL A 91 -14.21 11.26 6.19
CA VAL A 91 -13.19 10.20 6.30
C VAL A 91 -13.28 9.49 7.65
N ALA A 92 -13.50 10.20 8.76
CA ALA A 92 -13.67 9.57 10.06
C ALA A 92 -14.87 8.60 10.09
N HIS A 93 -16.02 9.00 9.53
CA HIS A 93 -17.17 8.12 9.37
C HIS A 93 -16.86 6.90 8.50
N LEU A 94 -16.31 7.11 7.29
CA LEU A 94 -15.96 6.04 6.37
C LEU A 94 -15.01 5.02 7.01
N MET A 95 -14.00 5.49 7.75
CA MET A 95 -13.05 4.60 8.41
C MET A 95 -13.66 3.79 9.57
N GLY A 96 -14.79 4.22 10.13
CA GLY A 96 -15.56 3.43 11.10
C GLY A 96 -16.18 2.17 10.50
N ASP A 97 -16.52 2.20 9.21
CA ASP A 97 -17.20 1.10 8.51
C ASP A 97 -16.22 0.16 7.78
N VAL A 98 -14.96 0.57 7.60
CA VAL A 98 -13.96 -0.27 6.95
C VAL A 98 -13.58 -1.43 7.87
N ALA A 99 -13.85 -2.66 7.42
CA ALA A 99 -13.40 -3.87 8.09
C ALA A 99 -11.88 -4.00 7.99
N PHE A 100 -11.14 -3.47 8.96
CA PHE A 100 -9.68 -3.62 9.04
C PHE A 100 -9.27 -5.03 9.48
N PHE A 101 -8.14 -5.47 8.96
CA PHE A 101 -7.49 -6.72 9.37
C PHE A 101 -6.78 -6.48 10.71
N SER A 102 -7.09 -7.28 11.72
CA SER A 102 -6.46 -7.20 13.06
C SER A 102 -5.08 -7.86 13.06
N GLU A 103 -4.18 -7.29 13.86
CA GLU A 103 -2.82 -7.79 14.09
C GLU A 103 -2.77 -8.98 15.06
N ASP A 104 -3.83 -9.22 15.83
CA ASP A 104 -3.83 -10.15 16.97
C ASP A 104 -3.58 -11.62 16.57
N HIS A 105 -3.83 -11.97 15.30
CA HIS A 105 -3.75 -13.34 14.79
C HIS A 105 -3.02 -13.44 13.44
N ILE A 106 -1.95 -12.66 13.27
CA ILE A 106 -1.18 -12.66 12.00
C ILE A 106 -0.18 -13.82 11.89
N ARG A 107 0.21 -14.39 13.04
CA ARG A 107 1.13 -15.53 13.11
C ARG A 107 0.36 -16.83 12.94
N GLY A 108 1.01 -17.80 12.31
CA GLY A 108 0.44 -19.13 12.13
C GLY A 108 1.42 -20.10 11.49
N GLU A 109 0.97 -21.34 11.32
CA GLU A 109 1.79 -22.41 10.76
C GLU A 109 1.70 -22.51 9.23
N ALA A 110 0.74 -21.81 8.62
CA ALA A 110 0.58 -21.80 7.17
C ALA A 110 1.81 -21.17 6.51
N LYS A 111 2.29 -21.81 5.44
CA LYS A 111 3.54 -21.44 4.76
C LYS A 111 3.23 -20.90 3.38
N SER A 112 3.84 -19.78 3.04
CA SER A 112 3.92 -19.27 1.67
C SER A 112 5.37 -18.96 1.33
N VAL A 113 5.82 -19.40 0.16
CA VAL A 113 7.17 -19.10 -0.32
C VAL A 113 7.08 -17.97 -1.33
N ILE A 114 7.70 -16.84 -1.00
CA ILE A 114 7.80 -15.70 -1.89
C ILE A 114 9.18 -15.60 -2.51
N ARG A 115 9.24 -14.95 -3.67
CA ARG A 115 10.46 -14.70 -4.43
C ARG A 115 10.75 -13.21 -4.38
N LEU A 116 11.69 -12.84 -3.51
CA LEU A 116 12.11 -11.46 -3.34
C LEU A 116 13.00 -11.05 -4.53
N PRO A 117 12.78 -9.87 -5.13
CA PRO A 117 13.72 -9.30 -6.08
C PRO A 117 15.10 -9.07 -5.44
N ASP A 118 16.12 -8.93 -6.28
CA ASP A 118 17.49 -8.71 -5.83
C ASP A 118 17.61 -7.51 -4.89
N GLY A 119 18.38 -7.68 -3.83
CA GLY A 119 18.62 -6.65 -2.82
C GLY A 119 17.48 -6.42 -1.84
N ILE A 120 16.25 -6.85 -2.12
CA ILE A 120 15.08 -6.60 -1.26
C ILE A 120 15.21 -7.32 0.07
N ARG A 121 15.67 -8.57 0.09
CA ARG A 121 15.88 -9.30 1.35
C ARG A 121 16.89 -8.57 2.26
N GLY A 122 17.99 -8.09 1.68
CA GLY A 122 19.00 -7.31 2.40
C GLY A 122 18.47 -5.96 2.89
N ALA A 123 17.59 -5.31 2.10
CA ALA A 123 16.93 -4.07 2.51
C ALA A 123 16.01 -4.28 3.73
N VAL A 124 15.20 -5.35 3.70
CA VAL A 124 14.36 -5.72 4.85
C VAL A 124 15.22 -6.03 6.08
N ALA A 125 16.31 -6.79 5.92
CA ALA A 125 17.21 -7.08 7.03
C ALA A 125 17.78 -5.81 7.67
N ARG A 126 18.26 -4.85 6.86
CA ARG A 126 18.76 -3.57 7.36
C ARG A 126 17.68 -2.76 8.08
N GLU A 127 16.46 -2.76 7.56
CA GLU A 127 15.35 -2.05 8.19
C GLU A 127 14.97 -2.68 9.54
N VAL A 128 14.96 -4.01 9.64
CA VAL A 128 14.78 -4.72 10.91
C VAL A 128 15.88 -4.37 11.89
N ASP A 129 17.15 -4.36 11.45
CA ASP A 129 18.28 -4.00 12.33
C ASP A 129 18.19 -2.55 12.82
N ARG A 130 17.78 -1.63 11.95
CA ARG A 130 17.50 -0.22 12.31
C ARG A 130 16.41 -0.13 13.37
N GLN A 131 15.25 -0.77 13.15
CA GLN A 131 14.15 -0.76 14.13
C GLN A 131 14.57 -1.39 15.45
N ARG A 132 15.38 -2.45 15.44
CA ARG A 132 15.93 -3.05 16.66
C ARG A 132 16.83 -2.08 17.42
N SER A 133 17.68 -1.32 16.72
CA SER A 133 18.55 -0.32 17.36
C SER A 133 17.77 0.85 17.96
N GLU A 134 16.62 1.18 17.39
CA GLU A 134 15.73 2.26 17.85
C GLU A 134 14.74 1.80 18.94
N GLY A 135 14.82 0.54 19.40
CA GLY A 135 13.94 -0.02 20.43
C GLY A 135 12.57 -0.49 19.92
N GLY A 136 12.40 -0.61 18.60
CA GLY A 136 11.16 -1.08 17.97
C GLY A 136 10.78 -2.53 18.31
N GLU A 137 9.49 -2.83 18.12
CA GLU A 137 8.89 -4.11 18.49
C GLU A 137 9.12 -5.23 17.46
N LEU A 138 9.32 -4.87 16.19
CA LEU A 138 9.49 -5.82 15.08
C LEU A 138 10.93 -6.34 15.01
N ARG A 139 11.24 -7.31 15.86
CA ARG A 139 12.61 -7.83 16.06
C ARG A 139 13.06 -8.90 15.06
N SER A 140 12.25 -9.23 14.06
CA SER A 140 12.62 -10.21 13.04
C SER A 140 12.05 -9.86 11.67
N MET A 141 12.72 -10.32 10.61
CA MET A 141 12.22 -10.20 9.23
C MET A 141 10.83 -10.83 9.07
N GLN A 142 10.55 -11.92 9.79
CA GLN A 142 9.24 -12.55 9.74
C GLN A 142 8.16 -11.60 10.24
N LEU A 143 8.35 -11.00 11.42
CA LEU A 143 7.37 -10.08 12.00
C LEU A 143 7.24 -8.80 11.18
N TRP A 144 8.36 -8.27 10.70
CA TRP A 144 8.35 -7.10 9.84
C TRP A 144 7.58 -7.33 8.54
N VAL A 145 7.76 -8.50 7.90
CA VAL A 145 7.00 -8.85 6.70
C VAL A 145 5.52 -8.99 7.04
N LEU A 146 5.14 -9.65 8.14
CA LEU A 146 3.72 -9.78 8.52
C LEU A 146 3.06 -8.43 8.79
N ASP A 147 3.74 -7.51 9.48
CA ASP A 147 3.31 -6.13 9.67
C ASP A 147 3.10 -5.42 8.33
N ALA A 148 4.08 -5.53 7.42
CA ALA A 148 3.98 -4.96 6.08
C ALA A 148 2.75 -5.48 5.31
N LEU A 149 2.40 -6.76 5.47
CA LEU A 149 1.20 -7.34 4.84
C LEU A 149 -0.09 -6.78 5.42
N VAL A 150 -0.22 -6.73 6.75
CA VAL A 150 -1.41 -6.20 7.41
C VAL A 150 -1.60 -4.74 7.08
N TRP A 151 -0.53 -3.95 7.21
CA TRP A 151 -0.54 -2.54 6.83
C TRP A 151 -1.00 -2.36 5.39
N TRP A 152 -0.50 -3.17 4.47
CA TRP A 152 -0.86 -3.07 3.06
C TRP A 152 -2.34 -3.41 2.81
N ILE A 153 -2.85 -4.49 3.40
CA ILE A 153 -4.27 -4.86 3.32
C ILE A 153 -5.15 -3.70 3.81
N ASN A 154 -4.85 -3.17 4.98
CA ASN A 154 -5.61 -2.10 5.61
C ASN A 154 -5.56 -0.82 4.78
N THR A 155 -4.39 -0.50 4.23
CA THR A 155 -4.20 0.63 3.32
C THR A 155 -5.03 0.47 2.04
N GLN A 156 -5.03 -0.71 1.42
CA GLN A 156 -5.79 -0.95 0.20
C GLN A 156 -7.30 -0.89 0.46
N ARG A 157 -7.78 -1.43 1.60
CA ARG A 157 -9.19 -1.33 1.99
C ARG A 157 -9.62 0.12 2.22
N ALA A 158 -8.82 0.89 2.96
CA ALA A 158 -9.08 2.30 3.20
C ALA A 158 -9.09 3.10 1.88
N ASN A 159 -8.10 2.89 1.01
CA ASN A 159 -8.03 3.56 -0.28
C ASN A 159 -9.22 3.22 -1.18
N TYR A 160 -9.67 1.96 -1.19
CA TYR A 160 -10.84 1.55 -1.95
C TYR A 160 -12.12 2.24 -1.44
N ALA A 161 -12.32 2.27 -0.13
CA ALA A 161 -13.47 2.95 0.48
C ALA A 161 -13.46 4.46 0.19
N MET A 162 -12.32 5.13 0.39
CA MET A 162 -12.18 6.57 0.12
C MET A 162 -12.35 6.89 -1.37
N LEU A 163 -11.76 6.11 -2.27
CA LEU A 163 -11.93 6.33 -3.70
C LEU A 163 -13.40 6.12 -4.12
N GLY A 164 -14.08 5.11 -3.56
CA GLY A 164 -15.51 4.89 -3.80
C GLY A 164 -16.33 6.10 -3.37
N ALA A 165 -16.07 6.65 -2.18
CA ALA A 165 -16.73 7.86 -1.71
C ALA A 165 -16.46 9.07 -2.63
N CYS A 166 -15.22 9.26 -3.10
CA CYS A 166 -14.90 10.32 -4.06
C CYS A 166 -15.71 10.19 -5.35
N VAL A 167 -15.82 8.96 -5.89
CA VAL A 167 -16.61 8.69 -7.10
C VAL A 167 -18.09 8.96 -6.89
N SER A 168 -18.64 8.59 -5.72
CA SER A 168 -20.04 8.88 -5.39
C SER A 168 -20.32 10.37 -5.29
N MET A 169 -19.46 11.15 -4.64
CA MET A 169 -19.62 12.60 -4.56
C MET A 169 -19.57 13.28 -5.94
N ASP A 170 -18.63 12.88 -6.79
CA ASP A 170 -18.49 13.43 -8.14
C ASP A 170 -19.71 13.11 -9.02
N ALA A 171 -20.31 11.93 -8.84
CA ALA A 171 -21.53 11.52 -9.54
C ALA A 171 -22.75 12.34 -9.10
N GLU A 172 -22.86 12.66 -7.80
CA GLU A 172 -23.94 13.51 -7.27
C GLU A 172 -23.81 14.96 -7.73
N GLU A 173 -22.61 15.55 -7.66
CA GLU A 173 -22.34 16.92 -8.16
C GLU A 173 -22.61 17.04 -9.68
N SER A 174 -22.25 16.00 -10.44
CA SER A 174 -22.55 15.94 -11.88
C SER A 174 -24.05 15.87 -12.15
N ALA A 175 -24.81 15.09 -11.38
CA ALA A 175 -26.27 14.98 -11.52
C ALA A 175 -27.01 16.28 -11.14
N GLU A 176 -26.53 16.99 -10.13
CA GLU A 176 -27.07 18.31 -9.73
C GLU A 176 -26.78 19.39 -10.78
N SER A 177 -25.58 19.40 -11.36
CA SER A 177 -25.19 20.38 -12.37
C SER A 177 -25.87 20.18 -13.74
N GLU A 178 -26.30 18.96 -14.06
CA GLU A 178 -27.06 18.63 -15.27
C GLU A 178 -28.59 18.82 -15.12
N GLY A 179 -29.08 19.24 -13.94
CA GLY A 179 -30.51 19.49 -13.71
C GLY A 179 -31.39 18.23 -13.82
N LEU A 180 -30.81 17.05 -13.58
CA LEU A 180 -31.47 15.75 -13.76
C LEU A 180 -32.30 15.30 -12.56
N PHE A 181 -32.38 16.10 -11.50
CA PHE A 181 -33.34 15.92 -10.41
C PHE A 181 -34.19 17.19 -10.23
N PRO A 182 -35.53 17.12 -10.37
CA PRO A 182 -36.43 18.19 -9.98
C PRO A 182 -36.56 18.34 -8.46
#